data_AF-A0A847ISS4-F1
#
_entry.id   AF-A0A847ISS4-F1
#
_cell.length_a   1.000
_cell.length_b   1.000
_cell.length_c   1.000
_cell.angle_alpha   90.00
_cell.angle_beta   90.00
_cell.angle_gamma   90.00
#
_symmetry.space_group_name_H-M   'P 1'
#
loop_
_entity.id
_entity.type
_entity.pdbx_description
1 polymer ?
#
loop_
_entity_poly.entity_id
_entity_poly.type
_entity_poly.pdbx_seq_one_letter_code
_entity_poly.pdbx_strand_id
1 'polypeptide(L)'
;FSGSDTVFLEPVFRGGNIESVFGGVTLDLRKTDLQEGVSYLKVSTVFGGVTLFIPPSWNVEIQSDSVFGNFKDNRPYAAGVDKNSKLIIKAECVFGGGEIK
;
A
#
# COMPACT_ATOMS: atom_id res chain seq x y z
N PHE A 1 15.20 -3.21 16.60
CA PHE A 1 13.93 -3.11 15.86
C PHE A 1 14.21 -3.45 14.41
N SER A 2 13.60 -4.51 13.88
CA SER A 2 13.78 -4.99 12.50
C SER A 2 12.52 -4.68 11.69
N GLY A 3 12.68 -4.15 10.48
CA GLY A 3 11.55 -4.06 9.54
C GLY A 3 11.17 -5.43 9.00
N SER A 4 9.99 -5.53 8.39
CA SER A 4 9.52 -6.74 7.71
C SER A 4 9.40 -6.48 6.20
N ASP A 5 10.11 -7.27 5.40
CA ASP A 5 10.00 -7.24 3.94
C ASP A 5 9.23 -8.48 3.46
N THR A 6 8.18 -8.28 2.69
CA THR A 6 7.33 -9.37 2.18
C THR A 6 7.03 -9.16 0.70
N VAL A 7 7.17 -10.23 -0.08
CA VAL A 7 6.73 -10.27 -1.47
C VAL A 7 5.46 -11.10 -1.53
N PHE A 8 4.39 -10.52 -2.06
CA PHE A 8 3.12 -11.24 -2.24
C PHE A 8 3.19 -12.06 -3.54
N LEU A 9 3.07 -13.38 -3.43
CA LEU A 9 3.27 -14.31 -4.54
C LEU A 9 1.97 -14.96 -5.03
N GLU A 10 0.84 -14.71 -4.36
CA GLU A 10 -0.45 -15.21 -4.83
C GLU A 10 -0.85 -14.51 -6.13
N PRO A 11 -1.50 -15.21 -7.09
CA PRO A 11 -1.83 -14.64 -8.39
C PRO A 11 -2.75 -13.42 -8.31
N VAL A 12 -3.64 -13.38 -7.32
CA VAL A 12 -4.64 -12.32 -7.16
C VAL A 12 -4.62 -11.75 -5.75
N PHE A 13 -4.36 -10.46 -5.64
CA PHE A 13 -4.48 -9.69 -4.42
C PHE A 13 -5.92 -9.26 -4.18
N ARG A 14 -6.42 -9.53 -2.97
CA ARG A 14 -7.81 -9.29 -2.55
C ARG A 14 -7.94 -8.28 -1.42
N GLY A 15 -6.86 -7.55 -1.13
CA GLY A 15 -6.76 -6.69 0.05
C GLY A 15 -6.06 -7.36 1.23
N GLY A 16 -6.05 -6.66 2.35
CA GLY A 16 -5.37 -7.13 3.57
C GLY A 16 -5.27 -6.07 4.65
N ASN A 17 -4.55 -6.41 5.72
CA ASN A 17 -4.26 -5.51 6.83
C ASN A 17 -2.76 -5.55 7.15
N ILE A 18 -2.17 -4.37 7.33
CA ILE A 18 -0.78 -4.17 7.75
C ILE A 18 -0.81 -3.39 9.06
N GLU A 19 -0.24 -3.97 10.10
CA GLU A 19 -0.13 -3.34 11.41
C GLU A 19 1.33 -3.33 11.87
N SER A 20 1.83 -2.17 12.26
CA SER A 20 3.18 -2.04 12.82
C SER A 20 3.23 -0.97 13.90
N VAL A 21 3.62 -1.35 15.12
CA VAL A 21 3.80 -0.38 16.20
C VAL A 21 5.17 0.27 16.12
N PHE A 22 6.21 -0.49 15.75
CA PHE A 22 7.58 -0.02 15.59
C PHE A 22 8.26 -0.65 14.38
N GLY A 23 8.89 0.16 13.53
CA GLY A 23 9.69 -0.29 12.40
C GLY A 23 9.01 -0.13 11.05
N GLY A 24 9.70 -0.57 9.99
CA GLY A 24 9.22 -0.45 8.61
C GLY A 24 8.54 -1.72 8.11
N VAL A 25 7.52 -1.58 7.26
CA VAL A 25 6.95 -2.69 6.49
C VAL A 25 7.14 -2.42 5.00
N THR A 26 7.71 -3.39 4.29
CA THR A 26 7.77 -3.37 2.84
C THR A 26 6.89 -4.47 2.28
N LEU A 27 5.95 -4.13 1.41
CA LEU A 27 5.11 -5.09 0.70
C LEU A 27 5.29 -4.91 -0.80
N ASP A 28 5.69 -5.98 -1.50
CA ASP A 28 5.80 -5.99 -2.96
C ASP A 28 4.62 -6.73 -3.60
N LEU A 29 3.78 -5.97 -4.33
CA LEU A 29 2.62 -6.43 -5.08
C LEU A 29 2.87 -6.45 -6.60
N ARG A 30 4.11 -6.28 -7.08
CA ARG A 30 4.41 -6.21 -8.52
C ARG A 30 4.27 -7.55 -9.26
N LYS A 31 4.11 -8.65 -8.53
CA LYS A 31 3.99 -10.03 -9.08
C LYS A 31 2.58 -10.61 -8.94
N THR A 32 1.57 -9.77 -8.76
CA THR A 32 0.18 -10.18 -8.58
C THR A 32 -0.75 -9.25 -9.34
N ASP A 33 -1.95 -9.73 -9.65
CA ASP A 33 -3.04 -8.94 -10.22
C ASP A 33 -4.01 -8.48 -9.13
N LEU A 34 -4.73 -7.40 -9.39
CA LEU A 34 -5.76 -6.91 -8.47
C LEU A 34 -7.08 -7.62 -8.75
N GLN A 35 -7.80 -8.00 -7.70
CA GLN A 35 -9.17 -8.51 -7.85
C GLN A 35 -10.09 -7.48 -8.53
N GLU A 36 -10.89 -7.93 -9.49
CA GLU A 36 -11.93 -7.12 -10.12
C GLU A 36 -12.90 -6.53 -9.08
N GLY A 37 -13.30 -5.27 -9.26
CA GLY A 37 -14.08 -4.52 -8.29
C GLY A 37 -13.20 -3.72 -7.32
N VAL A 38 -13.63 -3.61 -6.06
CA VAL A 38 -12.96 -2.79 -5.05
C VAL A 38 -12.30 -3.68 -4.00
N SER A 39 -10.98 -3.58 -3.88
CA SER A 39 -10.18 -4.20 -2.83
C SER A 39 -9.75 -3.16 -1.79
N TYR A 40 -9.60 -3.59 -0.54
CA TYR A 40 -9.21 -2.70 0.56
C TYR A 40 -7.90 -3.17 1.21
N LEU A 41 -6.96 -2.24 1.40
CA LEU A 41 -5.76 -2.46 2.20
C LEU A 41 -5.77 -1.49 3.37
N LYS A 42 -5.92 -2.01 4.60
CA LYS A 42 -5.76 -1.21 5.81
C LYS A 42 -4.28 -1.18 6.20
N VAL A 43 -3.76 -0.01 6.51
CA VAL A 43 -2.40 0.20 6.98
C VAL A 43 -2.48 1.02 8.26
N SER A 44 -2.01 0.46 9.37
CA SER A 44 -1.98 1.13 10.67
C SER A 44 -0.56 1.12 11.21
N THR A 45 0.06 2.30 11.36
CA THR A 45 1.40 2.43 11.93
C THR A 45 1.49 3.46 13.04
N VAL A 46 2.24 3.14 14.10
CA VAL A 46 2.45 4.07 15.22
C VAL A 46 3.81 4.75 15.12
N PHE A 47 4.92 4.00 15.01
CA PHE A 47 6.28 4.52 14.84
C PHE A 47 7.03 3.82 13.70
N GLY A 48 7.07 4.43 12.52
CA GLY A 48 7.79 3.86 11.38
C GLY A 48 7.17 4.18 10.02
N GLY A 49 7.41 3.31 9.03
CA GLY A 49 6.96 3.58 7.67
C GLY A 49 6.47 2.35 6.92
N VAL A 50 5.57 2.55 5.96
CA VAL A 50 5.17 1.49 5.03
C VAL A 50 5.59 1.84 3.60
N THR A 51 6.30 0.92 2.96
CA THR A 51 6.64 1.01 1.53
C THR A 51 5.84 -0.04 0.78
N LEU A 52 4.98 0.40 -0.14
CA LEU A 52 4.20 -0.47 -1.00
C LEU A 52 4.76 -0.40 -2.42
N PHE A 53 5.25 -1.50 -2.96
CA PHE A 53 5.56 -1.59 -4.39
C PHE A 53 4.30 -2.06 -5.13
N ILE A 54 3.66 -1.16 -5.87
CA ILE A 54 2.36 -1.44 -6.53
C ILE A 54 2.54 -1.26 -8.04
N PRO A 55 2.02 -2.18 -8.87
CA PRO A 55 2.00 -1.98 -10.32
C PRO A 55 1.45 -0.59 -10.70
N PRO A 56 2.11 0.14 -11.62
CA PRO A 56 1.65 1.47 -12.02
C PRO A 56 0.34 1.41 -12.83
N SER A 57 -0.03 0.24 -13.35
CA SER A 57 -1.33 0.00 -14.02
C SER A 57 -2.53 -0.06 -13.07
N TRP A 58 -2.32 -0.22 -11.77
CA TRP A 58 -3.41 -0.33 -10.80
C TRP A 58 -4.04 1.03 -10.50
N ASN A 59 -5.38 1.06 -10.46
CA ASN A 59 -6.14 2.19 -9.95
C ASN A 59 -6.10 2.17 -8.42
N VAL A 60 -5.41 3.15 -7.84
CA VAL A 60 -5.21 3.24 -6.40
C VAL A 60 -5.78 4.56 -5.90
N GLU A 61 -6.56 4.48 -4.82
CA GLU A 61 -6.99 5.63 -4.04
C GLU A 61 -6.37 5.55 -2.64
N ILE A 62 -5.69 6.62 -2.23
CA ILE A 62 -5.13 6.74 -0.89
C ILE A 62 -6.11 7.54 -0.03
N GLN A 63 -6.58 6.92 1.04
CA GLN A 63 -7.33 7.55 2.13
C GLN A 63 -6.40 7.55 3.35
N SER A 64 -5.65 8.63 3.55
CA SER A 64 -4.72 8.73 4.68
C SER A 64 -5.24 9.67 5.76
N ASP A 65 -5.19 9.19 6.99
CA ASP A 65 -5.31 9.98 8.22
C ASP A 65 -3.97 9.86 8.96
N SER A 66 -3.07 10.82 8.69
CA SER A 66 -1.74 10.88 9.30
C SER A 66 -1.63 12.07 10.24
N VAL A 67 -1.21 11.83 11.49
CA VAL A 67 -1.01 12.90 12.48
C VAL A 67 0.37 13.55 12.31
N PHE A 68 1.44 12.75 12.32
CA PHE A 68 2.81 13.22 12.10
C PHE A 68 3.49 12.41 10.99
N GLY A 69 3.40 12.89 9.76
CA GLY A 69 4.12 12.37 8.59
C GLY A 69 3.27 12.50 7.32
N ASN A 70 3.53 11.68 6.31
CA ASN A 70 2.82 11.75 5.03
C ASN A 70 2.76 10.37 4.36
N PHE A 71 1.66 10.10 3.65
CA PHE A 71 1.51 8.93 2.79
C PHE A 71 1.44 9.38 1.33
N LYS A 72 2.46 9.06 0.51
CA LYS A 72 2.59 9.59 -0.85
C LYS A 72 2.57 8.49 -1.92
N ASP A 73 1.94 8.77 -3.05
CA ASP A 73 2.11 7.97 -4.26
C ASP A 73 3.25 8.55 -5.11
N ASN A 74 4.36 7.81 -5.22
CA ASN A 74 5.53 8.17 -6.03
C ASN A 74 5.67 7.26 -7.26
N ARG A 75 4.63 6.50 -7.62
CA ARG A 75 4.66 5.62 -8.80
C ARG A 75 4.88 6.45 -10.07
N PRO A 76 5.62 5.93 -11.06
CA PRO A 76 5.70 6.55 -12.36
C PRO A 76 4.32 6.59 -13.02
N TYR A 77 4.02 7.66 -13.76
CA TYR A 77 2.80 7.74 -14.54
C TYR A 77 2.72 6.57 -15.53
N ALA A 78 1.61 5.84 -15.55
CA ALA A 78 1.31 4.83 -16.56
C ALA A 78 0.08 5.23 -17.38
N ALA A 79 0.21 5.08 -18.70
CA ALA A 79 -0.94 5.12 -19.58
C ALA A 79 -1.74 3.82 -19.43
N GLY A 80 -3.06 3.90 -19.28
CA GLY A 80 -3.94 2.73 -19.23
C GLY A 80 -4.12 2.12 -17.84
N VAL A 81 -4.45 2.95 -16.84
CA VAL A 81 -4.90 2.47 -15.53
C VAL A 81 -6.15 1.60 -15.68
N ASP A 82 -6.16 0.42 -15.04
CA ASP A 82 -7.31 -0.48 -15.03
C ASP A 82 -8.52 0.22 -14.40
N LYS A 83 -9.67 0.22 -15.10
CA LYS A 83 -10.91 0.82 -14.62
C LYS A 83 -11.84 -0.19 -13.94
N ASN A 84 -11.59 -1.48 -14.12
CA ASN A 84 -12.43 -2.55 -13.59
C ASN A 84 -12.03 -2.94 -12.17
N SER A 85 -10.76 -2.71 -11.80
CA SER A 85 -10.21 -3.03 -10.49
C SER A 85 -9.70 -1.77 -9.80
N LYS A 86 -10.01 -1.60 -8.51
CA LYS A 86 -9.59 -0.45 -7.71
C LYS A 86 -9.12 -0.89 -6.33
N LEU A 87 -7.96 -0.40 -5.91
CA LEU A 87 -7.43 -0.60 -4.56
C LEU A 87 -7.63 0.68 -3.74
N ILE A 88 -8.33 0.57 -2.62
CA ILE A 88 -8.46 1.64 -1.64
C ILE A 88 -7.51 1.34 -0.48
N ILE A 89 -6.53 2.22 -0.28
CA ILE A 89 -5.57 2.13 0.82
C ILE A 89 -6.02 3.06 1.93
N LYS A 90 -6.37 2.49 3.08
CA LYS A 90 -6.74 3.24 4.29
C LYS A 90 -5.55 3.28 5.23
N ALA A 91 -4.84 4.41 5.24
CA ALA A 91 -3.60 4.57 5.98
C ALA A 91 -3.80 5.44 7.23
N GLU A 92 -3.70 4.82 8.41
CA GLU A 92 -3.71 5.46 9.72
C GLU A 92 -2.26 5.49 10.25
N CYS A 93 -1.63 6.67 10.28
CA CYS A 93 -0.22 6.81 10.68
C CYS A 93 -0.06 7.87 11.79
N VAL A 94 0.53 7.50 12.93
CA VAL A 94 0.73 8.46 14.04
C VAL A 94 2.07 9.17 13.92
N PHE A 95 3.20 8.46 14.00
CA PHE A 95 4.56 8.99 13.87
C PHE A 95 5.31 8.26 12.75
N GLY A 96 5.27 8.85 11.56
CA GLY A 96 5.86 8.32 10.34
C GLY A 96 4.85 8.35 9.20
N GLY A 97 5.05 7.53 8.17
CA GLY A 97 4.26 7.66 6.96
C GLY A 97 4.31 6.46 6.05
N GLY A 98 4.02 6.67 4.78
CA GLY A 98 4.20 5.62 3.81
C GLY A 98 4.43 6.15 2.41
N GLU A 99 4.85 5.26 1.55
CA GLU A 99 5.00 5.57 0.15
C GLU A 99 4.56 4.41 -0.72
N ILE A 100 4.02 4.76 -1.87
CA ILE A 100 3.79 3.84 -2.97
C ILE A 100 4.89 4.07 -4.00
N LYS A 101 5.53 2.98 -4.42
CA LYS A 101 6.61 2.97 -5.42
C LYS A 101 6.24 2.08 -6.61
#